data_AF-A0A953R885-F1
#
_entry.id   AF-A0A953R885-F1
#
_cell.length_a   1.000
_cell.length_b   1.000
_cell.length_c   1.000
_cell.angle_alpha   90.00
_cell.angle_beta   90.00
_cell.angle_gamma   90.00
#
_symmetry.space_group_name_H-M   'P 1'
#
loop_
_entity.id
_entity.type
_entity.pdbx_description
1 polymer ?
#
loop_
_entity_poly.entity_id
_entity_poly.type
_entity_poly.pdbx_seq_one_letter_code
_entity_poly.pdbx_strand_id
1 'polypeptide(L)'
;MLISVLGFGSIWTLRSTGKARAPERFDTRELAYYNTTGVEVGGKLRNRPRVYGVARFNGNCGFRPECWHPVLYKVFDCEPPCTWNGHQKVLFKKLLRKPEIPDAYLVVVKSEQTGGFIKGGDWLHRETTLISFSEFGPDQEVMVVMPAFGWVRGVLGTFFLEPVAARPWEARLVLSAAE
;
A
#
# COMPACT_ATOMS: atom_id res chain seq x y z
N MET A 1 -5.82 7.38 12.30
CA MET A 1 -6.61 6.86 11.16
C MET A 1 -6.44 5.36 11.12
N LEU A 2 -7.52 4.61 11.01
CA LEU A 2 -7.51 3.14 10.93
C LEU A 2 -7.38 2.71 9.47
N ILE A 3 -6.34 1.94 9.16
CA ILE A 3 -6.11 1.43 7.80
C ILE A 3 -6.02 -0.09 7.83
N SER A 4 -6.85 -0.76 7.01
CA SER A 4 -6.67 -2.18 6.73
C SER A 4 -5.76 -2.41 5.53
N VAL A 5 -4.91 -3.43 5.58
CA VAL A 5 -3.98 -3.75 4.48
C VAL A 5 -4.57 -4.83 3.57
N LEU A 6 -4.83 -4.50 2.30
CA LEU A 6 -5.29 -5.48 1.30
C LEU A 6 -4.16 -6.02 0.42
N GLY A 7 -3.06 -5.27 0.33
CA GLY A 7 -1.89 -5.66 -0.45
C GLY A 7 -0.69 -4.79 -0.12
N PHE A 8 0.47 -5.24 -0.59
CA PHE A 8 1.74 -4.54 -0.47
C PHE A 8 2.32 -4.34 -1.86
N GLY A 9 3.04 -3.24 -2.05
CA GLY A 9 3.82 -3.01 -3.25
C GLY A 9 4.93 -4.04 -3.38
N SER A 10 5.46 -4.18 -4.58
CA SER A 10 6.40 -5.26 -4.87
C SER A 10 7.79 -5.06 -4.21
N ILE A 11 8.17 -3.84 -3.82
CA ILE A 11 9.51 -3.54 -3.29
C ILE A 11 9.46 -3.26 -1.79
N TRP A 12 10.32 -3.96 -1.05
CA TRP A 12 10.58 -3.71 0.36
C TRP A 12 12.02 -3.27 0.62
N THR A 13 12.18 -2.29 1.49
CA THR A 13 13.49 -1.85 2.01
C THR A 13 13.46 -1.88 3.53
N LEU A 14 14.48 -2.47 4.15
CA LEU A 14 14.73 -2.38 5.58
C LEU A 14 15.76 -1.29 5.87
N ARG A 15 15.50 -0.44 6.86
CA ARG A 15 16.49 0.47 7.44
C ARG A 15 16.58 0.26 8.95
N SER A 16 17.80 0.31 9.48
CA SER A 16 18.06 0.41 10.92
C SER A 16 18.55 1.82 11.23
N THR A 17 18.07 2.41 12.33
CA THR A 17 18.53 3.72 12.81
C THR A 17 19.81 3.65 13.66
N GLY A 18 20.21 2.47 14.12
CA GLY A 18 21.42 2.27 14.91
C GLY A 18 22.67 2.06 14.03
N LYS A 19 23.76 2.78 14.31
CA LYS A 19 25.10 2.35 13.89
C LYS A 19 25.31 0.97 14.50
N ALA A 20 25.51 -0.06 13.67
CA ALA A 20 25.80 -1.41 14.12
C ALA A 20 26.97 -1.42 15.12
N ARG A 21 26.66 -1.37 16.42
CA ARG A 21 27.60 -1.57 17.51
C ARG A 21 27.19 -2.87 18.18
N ALA A 22 27.98 -3.90 17.88
CA ALA A 22 27.89 -5.27 18.35
C ALA A 22 26.67 -6.08 17.83
N PRO A 23 26.90 -7.33 17.36
CA PRO A 23 25.85 -8.21 16.83
C PRO A 23 24.89 -8.79 17.89
N GLU A 24 25.03 -8.43 19.18
CA GLU A 24 24.35 -9.13 20.28
C GLU A 24 23.04 -8.49 20.77
N ARG A 25 22.64 -7.32 20.27
CA ARG A 25 21.35 -6.70 20.65
C ARG A 25 20.64 -6.07 19.46
N PHE A 26 19.96 -6.88 18.67
CA PHE A 26 19.00 -6.40 17.67
C PHE A 26 17.75 -5.86 18.37
N ASP A 27 17.67 -4.54 18.58
CA ASP A 27 16.41 -3.93 19.00
C ASP A 27 15.50 -3.74 17.78
N THR A 28 14.48 -4.58 17.68
CA THR A 28 13.43 -4.46 16.65
C THR A 28 12.76 -3.08 16.59
N ARG A 29 12.82 -2.28 17.67
CA ARG A 29 12.32 -0.90 17.71
C ARG A 29 13.11 0.07 16.84
N GLU A 30 14.36 -0.26 16.52
CA GLU A 30 15.23 0.56 15.65
C GLU A 30 15.04 0.24 14.16
N LEU A 31 14.22 -0.76 13.83
CA LEU A 31 13.93 -1.15 12.46
C LEU A 31 12.77 -0.35 11.89
N ALA A 32 12.90 0.01 10.62
CA ALA A 32 11.82 0.57 9.82
C ALA A 32 11.77 -0.14 8.47
N TYR A 33 10.60 -0.70 8.17
CA TYR A 33 10.30 -1.33 6.89
C TYR A 33 9.56 -0.34 6.01
N TYR A 34 10.01 -0.24 4.76
CA TYR A 34 9.45 0.64 3.75
C TYR A 34 8.95 -0.23 2.61
N ASN A 35 7.67 -0.11 2.30
CA ASN A 35 7.04 -0.75 1.16
C ASN A 35 6.70 0.29 0.10
N THR A 36 7.04 -0.01 -1.15
CA THR A 36 6.80 0.85 -2.31
C THR A 36 6.53 0.00 -3.54
N THR A 37 6.09 0.63 -4.61
CA THR A 37 5.76 -0.07 -5.84
C THR A 37 7.02 -0.37 -6.67
N GLY A 38 6.90 -1.36 -7.56
CA GLY A 38 7.90 -1.71 -8.54
C GLY A 38 7.30 -2.50 -9.70
N VAL A 39 8.02 -2.51 -10.82
CA VAL A 39 7.66 -3.22 -12.05
C VAL A 39 8.87 -3.99 -12.55
N GLU A 40 8.63 -5.06 -13.31
CA GLU A 40 9.69 -5.87 -13.87
C GLU A 40 10.36 -5.18 -15.07
N VAL A 41 11.70 -5.15 -15.09
CA VAL A 41 12.48 -4.51 -16.14
C VAL A 41 13.65 -5.41 -16.50
N GLY A 42 13.49 -6.18 -17.58
CA GLY A 42 14.51 -7.13 -18.04
C GLY A 42 14.81 -8.22 -17.01
N GLY A 43 13.77 -8.90 -16.49
CA GLY A 43 13.92 -9.98 -15.52
C GLY A 43 14.19 -9.54 -14.08
N LYS A 44 14.16 -8.23 -13.80
CA LYS A 44 14.50 -7.67 -12.49
C LYS A 44 13.47 -6.66 -12.03
N LEU A 45 12.99 -6.82 -10.80
CA LEU A 45 12.11 -5.84 -10.17
C LEU A 45 12.84 -4.52 -9.96
N ARG A 46 12.25 -3.42 -10.44
CA ARG A 46 12.80 -2.05 -10.29
C ARG A 46 11.68 -1.08 -9.91
N ASN A 47 12.05 -0.02 -9.19
CA ASN A 47 11.04 0.96 -8.74
C ASN A 47 10.41 1.73 -9.90
N ARG A 48 11.19 2.22 -10.88
CA ARG A 48 10.68 3.01 -12.04
C ARG A 48 9.53 3.98 -11.67
N PRO A 49 9.74 4.89 -10.70
CA PRO A 49 8.65 5.68 -10.17
C PRO A 49 8.17 6.71 -11.19
N ARG A 50 6.85 6.80 -11.35
CA ARG A 50 6.15 8.00 -11.82
C ARG A 50 5.81 8.91 -10.66
N VAL A 51 5.37 8.30 -9.55
CA VAL A 51 5.18 8.96 -8.26
C VAL A 51 5.88 8.09 -7.22
N TYR A 52 6.85 8.65 -6.51
CA TYR A 52 7.53 7.93 -5.45
C TYR A 52 6.91 8.23 -4.10
N GLY A 53 6.54 7.18 -3.39
CA GLY A 53 6.17 7.23 -2.00
C GLY A 53 6.21 5.86 -1.34
N VAL A 54 5.91 5.84 -0.05
CA VAL A 54 6.18 4.67 0.81
C VAL A 54 5.13 4.47 1.88
N ALA A 55 4.72 3.22 2.07
CA ALA A 55 4.11 2.77 3.32
C ALA A 55 5.23 2.38 4.29
N ARG A 56 5.31 3.05 5.44
CA ARG A 56 6.33 2.79 6.46
C ARG A 56 5.72 2.03 7.63
N PHE A 57 6.39 0.97 8.06
CA PHE A 57 6.08 0.17 9.24
C PHE A 57 7.27 0.25 10.19
N ASN A 58 7.07 0.74 11.42
CA ASN A 58 8.12 0.67 12.44
C ASN A 58 8.19 -0.75 13.00
N GLY A 59 9.36 -1.24 13.42
CA GLY A 59 9.48 -2.63 13.90
C GLY A 59 8.71 -2.94 15.18
N ASN A 60 8.29 -1.91 15.93
CA ASN A 60 7.38 -2.07 17.07
C ASN A 60 5.88 -1.99 16.70
N CYS A 61 5.52 -1.83 15.42
CA CYS A 61 4.13 -1.71 15.01
C CYS A 61 3.39 -3.05 14.98
N GLY A 62 4.05 -4.16 15.27
CA GLY A 62 3.46 -5.51 15.19
C GLY A 62 3.56 -6.16 13.81
N PHE A 63 4.09 -5.46 12.80
CA PHE A 63 4.53 -6.05 11.54
C PHE A 63 5.77 -6.92 11.77
N ARG A 64 5.76 -8.13 11.21
CA ARG A 64 6.89 -9.07 11.24
C ARG A 64 7.38 -9.33 9.81
N PRO A 65 8.64 -9.00 9.48
CA PRO A 65 9.14 -9.13 8.11
C PRO A 65 9.34 -10.59 7.67
N GLU A 66 9.34 -11.55 8.59
CA GLU A 66 9.50 -12.97 8.25
C GLU A 66 8.22 -13.55 7.64
N CYS A 67 7.06 -12.90 7.85
CA CYS A 67 5.76 -13.32 7.34
C CYS A 67 4.86 -12.10 7.08
N TRP A 68 4.75 -11.65 5.81
CA TRP A 68 3.88 -10.52 5.45
C TRP A 68 2.43 -10.95 5.22
N HIS A 69 2.21 -12.20 4.79
CA HIS A 69 0.89 -12.78 4.52
C HIS A 69 -0.10 -12.69 5.71
N PRO A 70 0.30 -12.92 6.98
CA PRO A 70 -0.62 -12.81 8.13
C PRO A 70 -1.09 -11.38 8.45
N VAL A 71 -0.51 -10.37 7.79
CA VAL A 71 -0.82 -8.95 7.99
C VAL A 71 -1.89 -8.46 7.02
N LEU A 72 -2.19 -9.25 5.98
CA LEU A 72 -3.34 -8.99 5.13
C LEU A 72 -4.62 -9.01 5.96
N TYR A 73 -5.50 -8.05 5.67
CA TYR A 73 -6.77 -7.83 6.34
C TYR A 73 -6.66 -7.49 7.84
N LYS A 74 -5.46 -7.09 8.29
CA LYS A 74 -5.26 -6.54 9.63
C LYS A 74 -5.39 -5.03 9.62
N VAL A 75 -5.92 -4.49 10.72
CA VAL A 75 -6.16 -3.07 10.90
C VAL A 75 -5.08 -2.46 11.77
N PHE A 76 -4.53 -1.34 11.30
CA PHE A 76 -3.50 -0.59 11.98
C PHE A 76 -4.01 0.80 12.36
N ASP A 77 -3.57 1.30 13.50
CA ASP A 77 -3.53 2.74 13.77
C ASP A 77 -2.37 3.36 12.98
N CYS A 78 -2.71 4.32 12.14
CA CYS A 78 -1.83 5.00 11.20
C CYS A 78 -1.90 6.52 11.38
N GLU A 79 -0.77 7.18 11.09
CA GLU A 79 -0.81 8.59 10.72
C GLU A 79 -1.43 8.72 9.33
N PRO A 80 -2.30 9.71 9.08
CA PRO A 80 -2.86 9.95 7.76
C PRO A 80 -1.76 10.11 6.70
N PRO A 81 -2.03 9.76 5.43
CA PRO A 81 -1.12 10.04 4.34
C PRO A 81 -0.67 11.50 4.33
N CYS A 82 0.63 11.74 4.18
CA CYS A 82 1.20 13.07 4.14
C CYS A 82 2.36 13.14 3.14
N THR A 83 2.66 14.35 2.68
CA THR A 83 3.87 14.61 1.90
C THR A 83 5.03 14.91 2.84
N TRP A 84 6.08 14.09 2.78
CA TRP A 84 7.30 14.27 3.56
C TRP A 84 8.52 14.24 2.65
N ASN A 85 9.33 15.31 2.69
CA ASN A 85 10.48 15.51 1.80
C ASN A 85 10.14 15.30 0.30
N GLY A 86 8.97 15.78 -0.13
CA GLY A 86 8.51 15.66 -1.52
C GLY A 86 7.96 14.30 -1.92
N HIS A 87 7.84 13.35 -0.98
CA HIS A 87 7.34 12.00 -1.23
C HIS A 87 6.06 11.74 -0.45
N GLN A 88 5.11 11.03 -1.06
CA GLN A 88 3.90 10.59 -0.37
C GLN A 88 4.26 9.49 0.63
N LYS A 89 3.69 9.57 1.82
CA LYS A 89 4.02 8.65 2.90
C LYS A 89 2.80 8.37 3.75
N VAL A 90 2.65 7.12 4.16
CA VAL A 90 1.74 6.71 5.23
C VAL A 90 2.53 5.94 6.28
N LEU A 91 2.31 6.25 7.55
CA LEU A 91 3.01 5.60 8.67
C LEU A 91 2.05 4.69 9.44
N PHE A 92 2.35 3.40 9.43
CA PHE A 92 1.69 2.38 10.22
C PHE A 92 2.35 2.32 11.61
N LYS A 93 1.64 2.82 12.62
CA LYS A 93 2.18 2.95 13.98
C LYS A 93 2.01 1.69 14.79
N LYS A 94 0.82 1.07 14.72
CA LYS A 94 0.46 -0.03 15.61
C LYS A 94 -0.64 -0.90 15.02
N LEU A 95 -0.39 -2.20 14.97
CA LEU A 95 -1.37 -3.24 14.70
C LEU A 95 -2.38 -3.33 15.86
N LEU A 96 -3.66 -3.27 15.54
CA LEU A 96 -4.72 -3.47 16.52
C LEU A 96 -4.80 -4.94 16.96
N ARG A 97 -5.12 -5.16 18.24
CA ARG A 97 -5.30 -6.51 18.81
C ARG A 97 -6.60 -7.17 18.37
N LYS A 98 -7.63 -6.37 18.16
CA LYS A 98 -8.93 -6.77 17.61
C LYS A 98 -9.19 -5.91 16.38
N PRO A 99 -9.70 -6.48 15.28
CA PRO A 99 -9.99 -5.68 14.11
C PRO A 99 -11.18 -4.76 14.40
N GLU A 100 -11.05 -3.50 13.98
CA GLU A 100 -12.10 -2.48 14.00
C GLU A 100 -12.48 -2.13 12.56
N ILE A 101 -13.56 -1.38 12.36
CA ILE A 101 -13.94 -0.90 11.02
C ILE A 101 -12.86 0.10 10.58
N PRO A 102 -12.16 -0.13 9.45
CA PRO A 102 -11.12 0.79 9.00
C PRO A 102 -11.72 2.05 8.36
N ASP A 103 -11.02 3.18 8.50
CA ASP A 103 -11.34 4.43 7.79
C ASP A 103 -11.00 4.32 6.29
N ALA A 104 -9.95 3.56 5.96
CA ALA A 104 -9.51 3.30 4.59
C ALA A 104 -8.72 2.00 4.47
N TYR A 105 -8.30 1.69 3.25
CA TYR A 105 -7.56 0.50 2.92
C TYR A 105 -6.28 0.85 2.17
N LEU A 106 -5.18 0.18 2.50
CA LEU A 106 -3.99 0.16 1.65
C LEU A 106 -4.22 -0.84 0.53
N VAL A 107 -4.38 -0.34 -0.69
CA VAL A 107 -4.68 -1.13 -1.88
C VAL A 107 -3.51 -1.05 -2.84
N VAL A 108 -3.15 -2.19 -3.41
CA VAL A 108 -2.18 -2.26 -4.50
C VAL A 108 -2.86 -2.84 -5.73
N VAL A 109 -2.74 -2.13 -6.83
CA VAL A 109 -3.39 -2.42 -8.10
C VAL A 109 -2.34 -2.52 -9.18
N LYS A 110 -2.37 -3.61 -9.93
CA LYS A 110 -1.46 -3.83 -11.06
C LYS A 110 -2.19 -3.74 -12.39
N SER A 111 -1.44 -3.47 -13.46
CA SER A 111 -1.98 -3.37 -14.82
C SER A 111 -2.73 -4.62 -15.25
N GLU A 112 -2.36 -5.82 -14.79
CA GLU A 112 -3.05 -7.06 -15.15
C GLU A 112 -4.48 -7.11 -14.59
N GLN A 113 -4.76 -6.36 -13.52
CA GLN A 113 -6.09 -6.32 -12.89
C GLN A 113 -7.02 -5.32 -13.57
N THR A 114 -6.48 -4.20 -14.08
CA THR A 114 -7.29 -3.06 -14.55
C THR A 114 -7.06 -2.68 -16.01
N GLY A 115 -6.16 -3.37 -16.71
CA GLY A 115 -5.67 -2.99 -18.04
C GLY A 115 -4.74 -1.78 -18.03
N GLY A 116 -4.30 -1.35 -16.84
CA GLY A 116 -3.49 -0.16 -16.63
C GLY A 116 -4.31 1.14 -16.56
N PHE A 117 -3.62 2.22 -16.25
CA PHE A 117 -4.13 3.56 -16.01
C PHE A 117 -3.66 4.51 -17.13
N ILE A 118 -4.59 5.32 -17.63
CA ILE A 118 -4.31 6.31 -18.66
C ILE A 118 -3.75 7.58 -18.03
N LYS A 119 -2.65 8.09 -18.59
CA LYS A 119 -1.97 9.29 -18.10
C LYS A 119 -2.85 10.53 -18.23
N GLY A 120 -2.88 11.34 -17.18
CA GLY A 120 -3.54 12.66 -17.18
C GLY A 120 -5.07 12.63 -17.09
N GLY A 121 -5.70 11.46 -16.91
CA GLY A 121 -7.13 11.35 -16.66
C GLY A 121 -7.49 11.41 -15.17
N ASP A 122 -8.79 11.58 -14.88
CA ASP A 122 -9.33 11.38 -13.53
C ASP A 122 -9.59 9.89 -13.30
N TRP A 123 -8.54 9.19 -12.86
CA TRP A 123 -8.54 7.74 -12.67
C TRP A 123 -8.59 7.32 -11.20
N LEU A 124 -8.64 8.27 -10.27
CA LEU A 124 -8.69 8.04 -8.83
C LEU A 124 -9.90 8.75 -8.24
N HIS A 125 -10.66 8.03 -7.41
CA HIS A 125 -11.68 8.68 -6.60
C HIS A 125 -11.07 9.82 -5.76
N ARG A 126 -11.79 10.94 -5.63
CA ARG A 126 -11.33 12.19 -5.01
C ARG A 126 -10.73 12.04 -3.61
N GLU A 127 -11.27 11.13 -2.81
CA GLU A 127 -10.82 10.88 -1.44
C GLU A 127 -9.71 9.83 -1.34
N THR A 128 -9.27 9.27 -2.48
CA THR A 128 -8.16 8.32 -2.55
C THR A 128 -6.84 9.06 -2.59
N THR A 129 -5.92 8.68 -1.72
CA THR A 129 -4.56 9.22 -1.74
C THR A 129 -3.62 8.27 -2.47
N LEU A 130 -3.00 8.75 -3.55
CA LEU A 130 -1.91 8.05 -4.22
C LEU A 130 -0.67 8.04 -3.34
N ILE A 131 -0.17 6.85 -2.99
CA ILE A 131 1.08 6.69 -2.23
C ILE A 131 2.25 6.47 -3.15
N SER A 132 2.16 5.53 -4.09
CA SER A 132 3.27 5.22 -5.00
C SER A 132 2.75 4.69 -6.33
N PHE A 133 3.45 5.00 -7.42
CA PHE A 133 3.14 4.55 -8.76
C PHE A 133 4.44 4.27 -9.53
N SER A 134 4.59 3.02 -9.95
CA SER A 134 5.67 2.53 -10.80
C SER A 134 5.15 2.16 -12.19
N GLU A 135 5.92 2.49 -13.24
CA GLU A 135 5.54 2.18 -14.63
C GLU A 135 6.76 1.84 -15.49
N PHE A 136 6.66 0.78 -16.29
CA PHE A 136 7.61 0.48 -17.37
C PHE A 136 6.90 -0.24 -18.51
N GLY A 137 6.82 0.42 -19.67
CA GLY A 137 6.07 -0.14 -20.80
C GLY A 137 4.58 -0.31 -20.42
N PRO A 138 3.99 -1.51 -20.64
CA PRO A 138 2.61 -1.80 -20.25
C PRO A 138 2.45 -2.11 -18.76
N ASP A 139 3.56 -2.38 -18.05
CA ASP A 139 3.52 -2.82 -16.66
C ASP A 139 3.38 -1.62 -15.74
N GLN A 140 2.39 -1.70 -14.85
CA GLN A 140 2.09 -0.68 -13.88
C GLN A 140 1.78 -1.30 -12.53
N GLU A 141 2.28 -0.68 -11.47
CA GLU A 141 1.90 -1.00 -10.09
C GLU A 141 1.61 0.29 -9.35
N VAL A 142 0.41 0.38 -8.78
CA VAL A 142 -0.10 1.54 -8.07
C VAL A 142 -0.46 1.14 -6.64
N MET A 143 0.00 1.92 -5.68
CA MET A 143 -0.34 1.78 -4.26
C MET A 143 -1.06 3.03 -3.79
N VAL A 144 -2.25 2.84 -3.22
CA VAL A 144 -3.15 3.91 -2.79
C VAL A 144 -3.70 3.64 -1.40
N VAL A 145 -4.06 4.70 -0.68
CA VAL A 145 -4.94 4.63 0.49
C VAL A 145 -6.33 5.07 0.03
N MET A 146 -7.29 4.15 0.03
CA MET A 146 -8.61 4.32 -0.57
C MET A 146 -9.72 4.07 0.47
N PRO A 147 -10.73 4.95 0.58
CA PRO A 147 -11.86 4.71 1.47
C PRO A 147 -12.75 3.56 0.96
N ALA A 148 -13.62 3.04 1.83
CA ALA A 148 -14.70 2.15 1.40
C ALA A 148 -15.53 2.79 0.28
N PHE A 149 -15.89 2.00 -0.73
CA PHE A 149 -16.62 2.43 -1.93
C PHE A 149 -15.91 3.50 -2.78
N GLY A 150 -14.65 3.82 -2.45
CA GLY A 150 -13.76 4.52 -3.37
C GLY A 150 -13.49 3.68 -4.61
N TRP A 151 -12.99 4.31 -5.67
CA TRP A 151 -12.75 3.65 -6.93
C TRP A 151 -11.43 4.05 -7.59
N VAL A 152 -10.97 3.17 -8.47
CA VAL A 152 -9.93 3.45 -9.46
C VAL A 152 -10.47 3.12 -10.85
N ARG A 153 -10.11 3.91 -11.86
CA ARG A 153 -10.51 3.67 -13.26
C ARG A 153 -9.31 3.27 -14.08
N GLY A 154 -9.30 2.02 -14.52
CA GLY A 154 -8.35 1.53 -15.51
C GLY A 154 -8.96 1.45 -16.91
N VAL A 155 -8.19 0.93 -17.86
CA VAL A 155 -8.64 0.69 -19.24
C VAL A 155 -9.81 -0.29 -19.30
N LEU A 156 -9.86 -1.29 -18.39
CA LEU A 156 -10.93 -2.28 -18.33
C LEU A 156 -12.23 -1.76 -17.69
N GLY A 157 -12.22 -0.56 -17.12
CA GLY A 157 -13.39 0.05 -16.48
C GLY A 157 -13.11 0.64 -15.11
N THR A 158 -14.18 0.90 -14.36
CA THR A 158 -14.11 1.46 -13.01
C THR A 158 -14.24 0.34 -11.98
N PHE A 159 -13.27 0.26 -11.06
CA PHE A 159 -13.21 -0.75 -10.01
C PHE A 159 -13.50 -0.09 -8.67
N PHE A 160 -14.57 -0.52 -7.99
CA PHE A 160 -14.96 -0.05 -6.68
C PHE A 160 -14.38 -0.93 -5.58
N LEU A 161 -14.00 -0.31 -4.47
CA LEU A 161 -13.53 -1.02 -3.31
C LEU A 161 -14.69 -1.36 -2.37
N GLU A 162 -15.17 -2.59 -2.44
CA GLU A 162 -16.32 -3.06 -1.66
C GLU A 162 -15.86 -3.80 -0.40
N PRO A 163 -16.16 -3.29 0.81
CA PRO A 163 -15.93 -4.01 2.05
C PRO A 163 -16.80 -5.27 2.16
N VAL A 164 -16.26 -6.33 2.76
CA VAL A 164 -17.05 -7.52 3.07
C VAL A 164 -17.94 -7.24 4.28
N ALA A 165 -19.27 -7.29 4.10
CA ALA A 165 -20.24 -6.89 5.13
C ALA A 165 -20.00 -7.53 6.52
N ALA A 166 -19.68 -8.82 6.57
CA ALA A 166 -19.42 -9.54 7.82
C ALA A 166 -18.01 -9.27 8.41
N ARG A 167 -17.08 -8.76 7.60
CA ARG A 167 -15.67 -8.55 7.95
C ARG A 167 -15.18 -7.27 7.28
N PRO A 168 -15.55 -6.09 7.79
CA PRO A 168 -15.29 -4.81 7.13
C PRO A 168 -13.81 -4.41 7.08
N TRP A 169 -12.90 -5.18 7.67
CA TRP A 169 -11.45 -5.04 7.44
C TRP A 169 -10.97 -5.79 6.18
N GLU A 170 -11.82 -6.60 5.57
CA GLU A 170 -11.63 -7.19 4.25
C GLU A 170 -12.38 -6.35 3.21
N ALA A 171 -11.78 -6.12 2.05
CA ALA A 171 -12.46 -5.51 0.92
C ALA A 171 -11.92 -6.08 -0.39
N ARG A 172 -12.69 -5.91 -1.46
CA ARG A 172 -12.37 -6.40 -2.81
C ARG A 172 -12.53 -5.28 -3.81
N LEU A 173 -11.65 -5.24 -4.81
CA LEU A 173 -11.89 -4.44 -6.00
C LEU A 173 -12.86 -5.19 -6.90
N VAL A 174 -14.02 -4.58 -7.16
CA VAL A 174 -15.09 -5.12 -7.98
C VAL A 174 -15.24 -4.24 -9.21
N LEU A 175 -15.17 -4.84 -10.39
CA LEU A 175 -15.43 -4.14 -11.64
C LEU A 175 -16.91 -3.76 -11.70
N SER A 176 -17.20 -2.47 -11.94
CA SER A 176 -18.55 -2.02 -12.22
C SER A 176 -19.11 -2.82 -13.38
N ALA A 177 -20.32 -3.36 -13.23
CA ALA A 177 -21.06 -3.84 -14.39
C ALA A 177 -21.12 -2.70 -15.42
N ALA A 178 -20.81 -3.01 -16.68
CA ALA A 178 -20.99 -2.06 -17.76
C ALA A 178 -22.48 -1.69 -17.83
N GLU A 179 -22.78 -0.39 -17.85
CA GLU A 179 -24.09 0.10 -18.30
C GLU A 179 -24.27 -0.18 -19.80
#